data_AF-A0A952KW31-F1
#
_entry.id   AF-A0A952KW31-F1
#
_cell.length_a   1.000
_cell.length_b   1.000
_cell.length_c   1.000
_cell.angle_alpha   90.00
_cell.angle_beta   90.00
_cell.angle_gamma   90.00
#
_symmetry.space_group_name_H-M   'P 1'
#
loop_
_entity.id
_entity.type
_entity.pdbx_description
1 polymer ?
#
loop_
_entity_poly.entity_id
_entity_poly.type
_entity_poly.pdbx_seq_one_letter_code
_entity_poly.pdbx_strand_id
1 'polypeptide(L)'
;MGRHVERLTLDNLALLPGPCQTCVFWELDPVRRQQVRGHEAEEKAAWLSGMLRDWGSVGRVVRVDDDVAGHLLWAPAVHLPGSAGFATAPVSPDAILLATGYVDPAYRGQGLGRVLVQSMAKDLIKRGGIGAIEAFGAMKPREGDCVLPVDFLLAVGFRTHRPHAAYPRMRMDLATTISWREELETALDRILGVVAGKRRAPRPTSPTVPRISRPRGSRSAAH
;
A
#
# COMPACT_ATOMS: atom_id res chain seq x y z
N MET A 1 5.25 13.36 10.68
CA MET A 1 5.25 12.27 9.69
C MET A 1 3.85 11.72 9.56
N GLY A 2 3.07 12.29 8.65
CA GLY A 2 1.73 11.83 8.35
C GLY A 2 1.76 10.55 7.54
N ARG A 3 1.01 9.54 7.97
CA ARG A 3 0.86 8.26 7.26
C ARG A 3 -0.58 8.05 6.92
N HIS A 4 -0.86 7.76 5.66
CA HIS A 4 -2.21 7.36 5.26
C HIS A 4 -2.15 6.29 4.17
N VAL A 5 -3.18 5.44 4.16
CA VAL A 5 -3.36 4.40 3.16
C VAL A 5 -4.53 4.80 2.28
N GLU A 6 -4.31 4.81 0.98
CA GLU A 6 -5.31 5.15 -0.03
C GLU A 6 -5.48 4.02 -1.05
N ARG A 7 -6.52 4.13 -1.88
CA ARG A 7 -6.78 3.17 -2.94
C ARG A 7 -5.82 3.39 -4.10
N LEU A 8 -5.41 2.32 -4.75
CA LEU A 8 -4.77 2.41 -6.06
C LEU A 8 -5.81 2.88 -7.08
N THR A 9 -5.45 3.90 -7.86
CA THR A 9 -6.20 4.50 -8.97
C THR A 9 -5.28 4.68 -10.17
N LEU A 10 -5.82 5.07 -11.33
CA LEU A 10 -4.99 5.43 -12.48
C LEU A 10 -4.08 6.64 -12.18
N ASP A 11 -4.57 7.61 -11.40
CA ASP A 11 -3.84 8.84 -11.08
C ASP A 11 -2.59 8.56 -10.23
N ASN A 12 -2.67 7.64 -9.26
CA ASN A 12 -1.52 7.30 -8.41
C ASN A 12 -0.74 6.06 -8.88
N LEU A 13 -1.19 5.35 -9.92
CA LEU A 13 -0.41 4.29 -10.58
C LEU A 13 0.92 4.84 -11.12
N ALA A 14 0.89 6.02 -11.75
CA ALA A 14 2.07 6.68 -12.29
C ALA A 14 3.06 7.17 -11.21
N LEU A 15 2.65 7.13 -9.94
CA LEU A 15 3.47 7.50 -8.79
C LEU A 15 4.08 6.29 -8.09
N LEU A 16 3.80 5.07 -8.55
CA LEU A 16 4.39 3.87 -7.97
C LEU A 16 5.88 3.79 -8.30
N PRO A 17 6.75 3.50 -7.32
CA PRO A 17 8.18 3.49 -7.53
C PRO A 17 8.65 2.34 -8.43
N GLY A 18 9.70 2.60 -9.20
CA GLY A 18 10.43 1.60 -9.97
C GLY A 18 9.59 0.94 -11.07
N PRO A 19 9.83 -0.35 -11.38
CA PRO A 19 9.12 -1.02 -12.47
C PRO A 19 7.66 -1.28 -12.15
N CYS A 20 7.16 -1.06 -10.93
CA CYS A 20 5.79 -1.41 -10.55
C CYS A 20 4.71 -0.59 -11.27
N GLN A 21 5.05 0.60 -11.76
CA GLN A 21 4.14 1.43 -12.57
C GLN A 21 3.86 0.81 -13.96
N THR A 22 4.76 -0.03 -14.48
CA THR A 22 4.64 -0.66 -15.81
C THR A 22 4.75 -2.19 -15.81
N CYS A 23 5.16 -2.85 -14.73
CA CYS A 23 5.31 -4.32 -14.67
C CYS A 23 3.95 -4.98 -14.95
N VAL A 24 3.88 -5.69 -16.08
CA VAL A 24 2.74 -6.50 -16.53
C VAL A 24 2.93 -8.00 -16.22
N PHE A 25 3.85 -8.34 -15.31
CA PHE A 25 4.21 -9.72 -14.98
C PHE A 25 3.00 -10.59 -14.64
N TRP A 26 2.04 -10.01 -13.92
CA TRP A 26 0.85 -10.72 -13.45
C TRP A 26 -0.34 -10.54 -14.40
N GLU A 27 -0.48 -9.36 -14.99
CA GLU A 27 -1.61 -8.93 -15.80
C GLU A 27 -1.67 -9.63 -17.16
N LEU A 28 -0.53 -10.12 -17.65
CA LEU A 28 -0.41 -10.82 -18.93
C LEU A 28 0.24 -12.20 -18.75
N ASP A 29 -0.18 -13.15 -19.58
CA ASP A 29 0.47 -14.46 -19.65
C ASP A 29 1.92 -14.33 -20.22
N PRO A 30 2.79 -15.33 -19.98
CA PRO A 30 4.18 -15.28 -20.44
C PRO A 30 4.38 -15.02 -21.95
N VAL A 31 3.45 -15.45 -22.80
CA VAL A 31 3.56 -15.28 -24.26
C VAL A 31 3.21 -13.85 -24.65
N ARG A 32 2.05 -13.35 -24.19
CA ARG A 32 1.62 -11.97 -24.47
C ARG A 32 2.58 -10.92 -23.93
N ARG A 33 3.20 -11.17 -22.77
CA ARG A 33 4.23 -10.28 -22.21
C ARG A 33 5.40 -9.99 -23.14
N GLN A 34 5.76 -10.95 -24.00
CA GLN A 34 6.86 -10.74 -24.95
C GLN A 34 6.47 -9.87 -26.15
N GLN A 35 5.16 -9.74 -26.42
CA GLN A 35 4.61 -9.06 -27.59
C GLN A 35 4.30 -7.57 -27.34
N VAL A 36 4.20 -7.15 -26.08
CA VAL A 36 3.80 -5.79 -25.68
C VAL A 36 4.99 -4.90 -25.31
N ARG A 37 6.20 -5.23 -25.76
CA ARG A 37 7.41 -4.47 -25.44
C ARG A 37 7.27 -3.01 -25.88
N GLY A 38 7.46 -2.07 -24.96
CA GLY A 38 7.27 -0.64 -25.18
C GLY A 38 5.84 -0.15 -24.98
N HIS A 39 4.90 -1.04 -24.65
CA HIS A 39 3.49 -0.74 -24.38
C HIS A 39 3.03 -1.24 -23.00
N GLU A 40 3.96 -1.58 -22.11
CA GLU A 40 3.64 -2.19 -20.82
C GLU A 40 2.87 -1.23 -19.90
N ALA A 41 3.13 0.08 -20.01
CA ALA A 41 2.42 1.09 -19.24
C ALA A 41 0.94 1.16 -19.63
N GLU A 42 0.65 1.13 -20.94
CA GLU A 42 -0.69 1.14 -21.49
C GLU A 42 -1.45 -0.13 -21.12
N GLU A 43 -0.81 -1.30 -21.22
CA GLU A 43 -1.39 -2.58 -20.80
C GLU A 43 -1.69 -2.61 -19.30
N LYS A 44 -0.78 -2.10 -18.45
CA LYS A 44 -0.99 -2.00 -17.01
C LYS A 44 -2.15 -1.07 -16.66
N ALA A 45 -2.22 0.10 -17.31
CA ALA A 45 -3.30 1.06 -17.13
C ALA A 45 -4.65 0.52 -17.62
N ALA A 46 -4.67 -0.16 -18.77
CA ALA A 46 -5.86 -0.80 -19.32
C ALA A 46 -6.39 -1.89 -18.36
N TRP A 47 -5.50 -2.74 -17.85
CA TRP A 47 -5.85 -3.73 -16.84
C TRP A 47 -6.45 -3.10 -15.58
N LEU A 48 -5.80 -2.06 -15.03
CA LEU A 48 -6.29 -1.38 -13.82
C LEU A 48 -7.65 -0.72 -14.08
N SER A 49 -7.84 -0.09 -15.24
CA SER A 49 -9.12 0.52 -15.64
C SER A 49 -10.24 -0.52 -15.71
N GLY A 50 -9.97 -1.69 -16.30
CA GLY A 50 -10.92 -2.81 -16.34
C GLY A 50 -11.28 -3.29 -14.94
N MET A 51 -10.28 -3.54 -14.09
CA MET A 51 -10.52 -3.98 -12.71
C MET A 51 -11.33 -2.98 -11.89
N LEU A 52 -11.01 -1.68 -11.98
CA LEU A 52 -11.75 -0.64 -11.26
C LEU A 52 -13.23 -0.57 -11.67
N ARG A 53 -13.54 -0.90 -12.92
CA ARG A 53 -14.91 -0.92 -13.46
C ARG A 53 -15.67 -2.19 -13.07
N ASP A 54 -15.03 -3.34 -13.23
CA ASP A 54 -15.71 -4.64 -13.17
C ASP A 54 -15.69 -5.26 -11.77
N TRP A 55 -14.69 -4.91 -10.95
CA TRP A 55 -14.49 -5.50 -9.63
C TRP A 55 -14.35 -4.47 -8.51
N GLY A 56 -13.80 -3.30 -8.83
CA GLY A 56 -13.49 -2.24 -7.89
C GLY A 56 -12.01 -2.19 -7.51
N SER A 57 -11.72 -1.73 -6.29
CA SER A 57 -10.35 -1.45 -5.87
C SER A 57 -9.50 -2.72 -5.72
N VAL A 58 -8.43 -2.83 -6.51
CA VAL A 58 -7.48 -3.95 -6.57
C VAL A 58 -6.11 -3.63 -5.97
N GLY A 59 -6.01 -2.54 -5.22
CA GLY A 59 -4.73 -2.12 -4.65
C GLY A 59 -4.84 -1.08 -3.55
N ARG A 60 -3.78 -1.02 -2.75
CA ARG A 60 -3.56 0.00 -1.71
C ARG A 60 -2.20 0.63 -1.91
N VAL A 61 -2.14 1.93 -1.65
CA VAL A 61 -0.92 2.72 -1.65
C VAL A 61 -0.78 3.32 -0.26
N VAL A 62 0.41 3.24 0.33
CA VAL A 62 0.72 3.92 1.58
C VAL A 62 1.61 5.12 1.30
N ARG A 63 1.22 6.28 1.81
CA ARG A 63 1.98 7.52 1.74
C ARG A 63 2.59 7.90 3.07
N VAL A 64 3.77 8.50 3.01
CA VAL A 64 4.47 9.09 4.15
C VAL A 64 4.87 10.50 3.77
N ASP A 65 4.31 11.51 4.44
CA ASP A 65 4.54 12.93 4.13
C ASP A 65 4.38 13.24 2.62
N ASP A 66 3.29 12.72 2.04
CA ASP A 66 2.86 12.81 0.63
C ASP A 66 3.66 11.98 -0.40
N ASP A 67 4.80 11.40 -0.03
CA ASP A 67 5.54 10.47 -0.88
C ASP A 67 4.94 9.07 -0.86
N VAL A 68 4.91 8.39 -2.02
CA VAL A 68 4.51 6.98 -2.10
C VAL A 68 5.59 6.10 -1.48
N ALA A 69 5.32 5.58 -0.28
CA ALA A 69 6.25 4.75 0.47
C ALA A 69 6.08 3.25 0.19
N GLY A 70 4.94 2.84 -0.39
CA GLY A 70 4.70 1.45 -0.76
C GLY A 70 3.31 1.18 -1.33
N HIS A 71 3.12 -0.02 -1.85
CA HIS A 71 1.84 -0.47 -2.39
C HIS A 71 1.66 -1.98 -2.30
N LEU A 72 0.41 -2.43 -2.43
CA LEU A 72 0.03 -3.81 -2.72
C LEU A 72 -1.00 -3.84 -3.84
N LEU A 73 -1.00 -4.92 -4.60
CA LEU A 73 -1.97 -5.19 -5.66
C LEU A 73 -2.46 -6.64 -5.58
N TRP A 74 -3.77 -6.82 -5.68
CA TRP A 74 -4.46 -8.10 -5.61
C TRP A 74 -5.61 -8.14 -6.59
N ALA A 75 -5.97 -9.33 -7.08
CA ALA A 75 -7.15 -9.50 -7.93
C ALA A 75 -7.60 -10.98 -7.93
N PRO A 76 -8.81 -11.29 -8.43
CA PRO A 76 -9.16 -12.66 -8.74
C PRO A 76 -8.16 -13.25 -9.74
N ALA A 77 -7.76 -14.50 -9.55
CA ALA A 77 -6.68 -15.13 -10.34
C ALA A 77 -6.96 -15.14 -11.85
N VAL A 78 -8.23 -15.17 -12.26
CA VAL A 78 -8.64 -15.08 -13.68
C VAL A 78 -8.21 -13.78 -14.36
N HIS A 79 -8.05 -12.69 -13.59
CA HIS A 79 -7.55 -11.41 -14.09
C HIS A 79 -6.02 -11.27 -13.96
N LEU A 80 -5.33 -12.32 -13.50
CA LEU A 80 -3.88 -12.36 -13.33
C LEU A 80 -3.32 -13.60 -14.06
N PRO A 81 -3.40 -13.64 -15.40
CA PRO A 81 -3.01 -14.80 -16.19
C PRO A 81 -1.52 -15.18 -16.04
N GLY A 82 -0.67 -14.25 -15.59
CA GLY A 82 0.72 -14.55 -15.21
C GLY A 82 0.84 -15.64 -14.14
N SER A 83 -0.21 -15.85 -13.32
CA SER A 83 -0.26 -16.91 -12.31
C SER A 83 -0.18 -18.33 -12.87
N ALA A 84 -0.54 -18.54 -14.14
CA ALA A 84 -0.44 -19.84 -14.81
C ALA A 84 1.02 -20.31 -14.98
N GLY A 85 2.00 -19.41 -14.85
CA GLY A 85 3.43 -19.75 -14.93
C GLY A 85 3.98 -20.47 -13.70
N PHE A 86 3.21 -20.62 -12.62
CA PHE A 86 3.69 -21.22 -11.37
C PHE A 86 3.29 -22.69 -11.26
N ALA A 87 4.24 -23.55 -10.88
CA ALA A 87 4.02 -25.00 -10.72
C ALA A 87 2.99 -25.34 -9.64
N THR A 88 2.74 -24.43 -8.69
CA THR A 88 1.73 -24.60 -7.64
C THR A 88 0.39 -23.95 -8.00
N ALA A 89 0.15 -23.57 -9.25
CA ALA A 89 -1.17 -23.17 -9.74
C ALA A 89 -2.09 -24.41 -9.92
N PRO A 90 -3.43 -24.24 -10.04
CA PRO A 90 -4.20 -22.99 -9.97
C PRO A 90 -4.43 -22.52 -8.52
N VAL A 91 -4.62 -21.20 -8.34
CA VAL A 91 -5.09 -20.61 -7.09
C VAL A 91 -6.43 -21.23 -6.69
N SER A 92 -6.65 -21.42 -5.38
CA SER A 92 -7.89 -22.02 -4.88
C SER A 92 -9.12 -21.16 -5.26
N PRO A 93 -10.28 -21.78 -5.57
CA PRO A 93 -11.45 -21.06 -6.09
C PRO A 93 -12.07 -20.08 -5.10
N ASP A 94 -11.80 -20.25 -3.80
CA ASP A 94 -12.27 -19.36 -2.72
C ASP A 94 -11.30 -18.22 -2.42
N ALA A 95 -10.16 -18.14 -3.10
CA ALA A 95 -9.08 -17.23 -2.78
C ALA A 95 -8.96 -16.07 -3.77
N ILE A 96 -8.60 -14.89 -3.24
CA ILE A 96 -8.05 -13.79 -4.03
C ILE A 96 -6.53 -13.99 -4.15
N LEU A 97 -5.92 -13.57 -5.25
CA LEU A 97 -4.48 -13.62 -5.42
C LEU A 97 -3.86 -12.27 -5.04
N LEU A 98 -2.99 -12.26 -4.03
CA LEU A 98 -2.04 -11.18 -3.77
C LEU A 98 -0.89 -11.31 -4.78
N ALA A 99 -0.86 -10.41 -5.74
CA ALA A 99 0.03 -10.48 -6.89
C ALA A 99 1.38 -9.85 -6.59
N THR A 100 1.39 -8.58 -6.18
CA THR A 100 2.63 -7.85 -5.93
C THR A 100 2.54 -6.93 -4.73
N GLY A 101 3.70 -6.57 -4.22
CA GLY A 101 3.84 -5.65 -3.12
C GLY A 101 5.25 -5.09 -3.03
N TYR A 102 5.32 -3.82 -2.64
CA TYR A 102 6.57 -3.09 -2.52
C TYR A 102 6.50 -2.12 -1.35
N VAL A 103 7.62 -2.02 -0.63
CA VAL A 103 7.87 -0.94 0.32
C VAL A 103 9.25 -0.39 -0.01
N ASP A 104 9.31 0.92 -0.19
CA ASP A 104 10.53 1.63 -0.50
C ASP A 104 11.58 1.35 0.60
N PRO A 105 12.83 1.02 0.24
CA PRO A 105 13.89 0.70 1.18
C PRO A 105 14.04 1.70 2.34
N ALA A 106 13.88 3.00 2.09
CA ALA A 106 13.97 4.04 3.12
C ALA A 106 12.87 3.93 4.19
N TYR A 107 11.76 3.27 3.87
CA TYR A 107 10.61 3.10 4.76
C TYR A 107 10.45 1.67 5.31
N ARG A 108 11.34 0.75 4.96
CA ARG A 108 11.34 -0.64 5.47
C ARG A 108 11.62 -0.70 6.97
N GLY A 109 11.19 -1.78 7.61
CA GLY A 109 11.30 -1.96 9.07
C GLY A 109 10.27 -1.17 9.89
N GLN A 110 9.50 -0.27 9.27
CA GLN A 110 8.55 0.60 9.97
C GLN A 110 7.10 0.08 9.96
N GLY A 111 6.90 -1.20 9.62
CA GLY A 111 5.59 -1.87 9.65
C GLY A 111 4.66 -1.61 8.46
N LEU A 112 5.09 -0.86 7.43
CA LEU A 112 4.23 -0.48 6.30
C LEU A 112 3.68 -1.67 5.50
N GLY A 113 4.50 -2.70 5.24
CA GLY A 113 4.04 -3.90 4.54
C GLY A 113 2.91 -4.63 5.29
N ARG A 114 3.02 -4.72 6.63
CA ARG A 114 1.96 -5.25 7.48
C ARG A 114 0.69 -4.40 7.36
N VAL A 115 0.79 -3.07 7.47
CA VAL A 115 -0.36 -2.15 7.31
C VAL A 115 -1.08 -2.34 5.97
N LEU A 116 -0.33 -2.53 4.88
CA LEU A 116 -0.93 -2.75 3.57
C LEU A 116 -1.68 -4.09 3.50
N VAL A 117 -1.07 -5.19 3.96
CA VAL A 117 -1.72 -6.53 3.97
C VAL A 117 -2.96 -6.51 4.84
N GLN A 118 -2.87 -5.83 5.98
CA GLN A 118 -3.94 -5.58 6.92
C GLN A 118 -5.11 -4.81 6.30
N SER A 119 -4.81 -3.75 5.55
CA SER A 119 -5.81 -2.96 4.84
C SER A 119 -6.51 -3.79 3.76
N MET A 120 -5.75 -4.56 2.98
CA MET A 120 -6.28 -5.49 1.98
C MET A 120 -7.21 -6.54 2.62
N ALA A 121 -6.78 -7.21 3.69
CA ALA A 121 -7.60 -8.20 4.38
C ALA A 121 -8.93 -7.57 4.87
N LYS A 122 -8.89 -6.36 5.45
CA LYS A 122 -10.08 -5.61 5.86
C LYS A 122 -11.04 -5.35 4.69
N ASP A 123 -10.51 -4.96 3.53
CA ASP A 123 -11.32 -4.71 2.32
C ASP A 123 -12.00 -5.98 1.82
N LEU A 124 -11.27 -7.10 1.79
CA LEU A 124 -11.78 -8.39 1.30
C LEU A 124 -12.83 -9.00 2.24
N ILE A 125 -12.62 -8.89 3.56
CA ILE A 125 -13.62 -9.28 4.56
C ILE A 125 -14.89 -8.44 4.38
N LYS A 126 -14.74 -7.12 4.20
CA LYS A 126 -15.90 -6.22 3.99
C LYS A 126 -16.63 -6.52 2.69
N ARG A 127 -15.92 -6.90 1.63
CA ARG A 127 -16.51 -7.32 0.35
C ARG A 127 -17.34 -8.61 0.49
N GLY A 128 -16.86 -9.55 1.31
CA GLY A 128 -17.48 -10.86 1.49
C GLY A 128 -17.28 -11.78 0.28
N GLY A 129 -17.65 -13.06 0.47
CA GLY A 129 -17.55 -14.09 -0.56
C GLY A 129 -16.13 -14.54 -0.92
N ILE A 130 -15.13 -14.19 -0.10
CA ILE A 130 -13.72 -14.54 -0.28
C ILE A 130 -13.26 -15.28 0.98
N GLY A 131 -12.86 -16.54 0.82
CA GLY A 131 -12.44 -17.40 1.92
C GLY A 131 -11.00 -17.17 2.35
N ALA A 132 -10.13 -16.78 1.41
CA ALA A 132 -8.71 -16.61 1.68
C ALA A 132 -8.02 -15.62 0.75
N ILE A 133 -6.79 -15.27 1.12
CA ILE A 133 -5.79 -14.65 0.25
C ILE A 133 -4.72 -15.69 -0.01
N GLU A 134 -4.36 -15.90 -1.28
CA GLU A 134 -3.21 -16.70 -1.68
C GLU A 134 -2.16 -15.83 -2.35
N ALA A 135 -0.90 -16.28 -2.28
CA ALA A 135 0.22 -15.65 -2.96
C ALA A 135 1.20 -16.73 -3.42
N PHE A 136 1.90 -16.50 -4.53
CA PHE A 136 3.10 -17.27 -4.83
C PHE A 136 4.27 -16.57 -4.14
N GLY A 137 4.95 -17.26 -3.22
CA GLY A 137 6.08 -16.71 -2.49
C GLY A 137 7.39 -17.07 -3.18
N ALA A 138 8.40 -16.21 -3.18
CA ALA A 138 9.75 -16.53 -3.64
C ALA A 138 10.63 -16.96 -2.46
N MET A 139 11.22 -18.16 -2.55
CA MET A 139 12.21 -18.64 -1.57
C MET A 139 13.55 -17.90 -1.68
N LYS A 140 13.90 -17.46 -2.90
CA LYS A 140 15.11 -16.69 -3.21
C LYS A 140 14.72 -15.50 -4.09
N PRO A 141 14.12 -14.45 -3.51
CA PRO A 141 13.69 -13.28 -4.27
C PRO A 141 14.90 -12.59 -4.90
N ARG A 142 14.79 -12.18 -6.15
CA ARG A 142 15.79 -11.34 -6.83
C ARG A 142 15.29 -9.91 -6.89
N GLU A 143 16.24 -8.99 -6.99
CA GLU A 143 15.91 -7.59 -7.25
C GLU A 143 15.19 -7.48 -8.60
N GLY A 144 14.05 -6.79 -8.61
CA GLY A 144 13.19 -6.68 -9.79
C GLY A 144 12.17 -7.82 -9.97
N ASP A 145 12.17 -8.88 -9.14
CA ASP A 145 11.11 -9.89 -9.18
C ASP A 145 9.77 -9.28 -8.71
N CYS A 146 8.71 -9.44 -9.49
CA CYS A 146 7.35 -9.00 -9.12
C CYS A 146 6.68 -9.98 -8.12
N VAL A 147 7.43 -10.92 -7.49
CA VAL A 147 6.97 -11.98 -6.57
C VAL A 147 7.44 -11.72 -5.13
N LEU A 148 6.54 -11.87 -4.16
CA LEU A 148 6.80 -11.53 -2.76
C LEU A 148 7.71 -12.56 -2.05
N PRO A 149 8.65 -12.14 -1.18
CA PRO A 149 9.44 -13.07 -0.37
C PRO A 149 8.59 -13.92 0.57
N VAL A 150 8.91 -15.22 0.70
CA VAL A 150 8.22 -16.13 1.64
C VAL A 150 8.31 -15.63 3.08
N ASP A 151 9.48 -15.15 3.51
CA ASP A 151 9.68 -14.67 4.88
C ASP A 151 8.76 -13.48 5.22
N PHE A 152 8.53 -12.59 4.24
CA PHE A 152 7.57 -11.50 4.40
C PHE A 152 6.15 -12.04 4.54
N LEU A 153 5.74 -12.96 3.66
CA LEU A 153 4.41 -13.56 3.69
C LEU A 153 4.15 -14.28 5.02
N LEU A 154 5.11 -15.05 5.52
CA LEU A 154 5.04 -15.69 6.85
C LEU A 154 4.89 -14.65 7.97
N ALA A 155 5.71 -13.58 7.94
CA ALA A 155 5.70 -12.54 8.96
C ALA A 155 4.38 -11.75 9.03
N VAL A 156 3.62 -11.68 7.93
CA VAL A 156 2.30 -11.02 7.87
C VAL A 156 1.13 -12.00 8.01
N GLY A 157 1.38 -13.26 8.34
CA GLY A 157 0.35 -14.23 8.74
C GLY A 157 -0.06 -15.25 7.67
N PHE A 158 0.62 -15.30 6.52
CA PHE A 158 0.42 -16.40 5.59
C PHE A 158 1.08 -17.69 6.11
N ARG A 159 0.61 -18.82 5.63
CA ARG A 159 1.21 -20.15 5.83
C ARG A 159 1.42 -20.83 4.49
N THR A 160 2.32 -21.80 4.45
CA THR A 160 2.49 -22.62 3.24
C THR A 160 1.26 -23.48 3.02
N HIS A 161 0.63 -23.34 1.85
CA HIS A 161 -0.53 -24.11 1.44
C HIS A 161 -0.16 -25.21 0.43
N ARG A 162 0.75 -24.93 -0.49
CA ARG A 162 1.38 -25.93 -1.37
C ARG A 162 2.90 -25.74 -1.35
N PRO A 163 3.69 -26.73 -0.90
CA PRO A 163 5.14 -26.63 -0.85
C PRO A 163 5.73 -26.67 -2.27
N HIS A 164 6.80 -25.91 -2.50
CA HIS A 164 7.62 -25.97 -3.70
C HIS A 164 8.98 -25.32 -3.41
N ALA A 165 10.05 -25.79 -4.06
CA ALA A 165 11.43 -25.39 -3.73
C ALA A 165 11.78 -23.93 -4.10
N ALA A 166 11.18 -23.40 -5.17
CA ALA A 166 11.38 -22.02 -5.60
C ALA A 166 10.20 -21.11 -5.23
N TYR A 167 9.00 -21.50 -5.68
CA TYR A 167 7.78 -20.73 -5.49
C TYR A 167 6.64 -21.50 -4.76
N PRO A 168 6.67 -21.66 -3.43
CA PRO A 168 5.55 -22.23 -2.69
C PRO A 168 4.28 -21.36 -2.81
N ARG A 169 3.11 -21.99 -2.81
CA ARG A 169 1.83 -21.27 -2.68
C ARG A 169 1.54 -21.03 -1.21
N MET A 170 1.43 -19.76 -0.85
CA MET A 170 1.15 -19.27 0.49
C MET A 170 -0.33 -18.92 0.60
N ARG A 171 -0.92 -19.07 1.80
CA ARG A 171 -2.34 -18.80 2.05
C ARG A 171 -2.57 -18.16 3.42
N MET A 172 -3.51 -17.22 3.46
CA MET A 172 -4.08 -16.62 4.68
C MET A 172 -5.60 -16.81 4.63
N ASP A 173 -6.16 -17.59 5.55
CA ASP A 173 -7.61 -17.83 5.64
C ASP A 173 -8.32 -16.65 6.33
N LEU A 174 -9.28 -16.01 5.64
CA LEU A 174 -9.98 -14.83 6.17
C LEU A 174 -11.04 -15.20 7.23
N ALA A 175 -11.61 -16.41 7.17
CA ALA A 175 -12.65 -16.88 8.10
C ALA A 175 -12.12 -17.12 9.53
N THR A 176 -10.87 -17.56 9.67
CA THR A 176 -10.21 -17.75 10.98
C THR A 176 -9.61 -16.46 11.54
N THR A 177 -9.69 -15.37 10.78
CA THR A 177 -9.11 -14.06 11.10
C THR A 177 -10.08 -13.16 11.89
N ILE A 178 -11.21 -13.70 12.37
CA ILE A 178 -12.21 -12.93 13.15
C ILE A 178 -11.61 -12.41 14.47
N SER A 179 -10.73 -13.15 15.16
CA SER A 179 -9.99 -12.64 16.32
C SER A 179 -8.96 -11.57 15.95
N TRP A 180 -8.50 -11.57 14.70
CA TRP A 180 -7.56 -10.59 14.20
C TRP A 180 -8.25 -9.27 13.85
N ARG A 181 -9.54 -9.25 13.53
CA ARG A 181 -10.25 -8.03 13.07
C ARG A 181 -10.23 -6.90 14.13
N GLU A 182 -10.36 -7.24 15.41
CA GLU A 182 -10.30 -6.28 16.52
C GLU A 182 -8.86 -5.85 16.83
N GLU A 183 -7.91 -6.79 16.82
CA GLU A 183 -6.47 -6.51 16.96
C GLU A 183 -5.93 -5.67 15.78
N LEU A 184 -6.46 -5.92 14.58
CA LEU A 184 -6.15 -5.26 13.31
C LEU A 184 -6.64 -3.82 13.31
N GLU A 185 -7.89 -3.57 13.70
CA GLU A 185 -8.42 -2.20 13.80
C GLU A 185 -7.64 -1.41 14.86
N THR A 186 -7.36 -2.03 16.01
CA THR A 186 -6.56 -1.40 17.06
C THR A 186 -5.11 -1.15 16.63
N ALA A 187 -4.48 -2.07 15.89
CA ALA A 187 -3.12 -1.92 15.39
C ALA A 187 -3.02 -0.90 14.25
N LEU A 188 -4.00 -0.89 13.34
CA LEU A 188 -4.10 0.11 12.28
C LEU A 188 -4.29 1.50 12.89
N ASP A 189 -5.19 1.65 13.87
CA ASP A 189 -5.41 2.93 14.55
C ASP A 189 -4.19 3.36 15.36
N ARG A 190 -3.37 2.45 15.88
CA ARG A 190 -2.09 2.82 16.52
C ARG A 190 -1.04 3.24 15.51
N ILE A 191 -0.91 2.54 14.40
CA ILE A 191 0.10 2.88 13.37
C ILE A 191 -0.27 4.17 12.63
N LEU A 192 -1.56 4.40 12.40
CA LEU A 192 -2.08 5.61 11.75
C LEU A 192 -2.31 6.76 12.76
N GLY A 193 -2.74 6.45 13.98
CA GLY A 193 -3.12 7.42 15.03
C GLY A 193 -1.98 7.96 15.88
N VAL A 194 -0.76 7.40 15.81
CA VAL A 194 0.45 8.06 16.35
C VAL A 194 0.72 9.43 15.70
N VAL A 195 -0.04 9.80 14.66
CA VAL A 195 0.00 11.10 13.98
C VAL A 195 -1.01 12.12 14.55
N ALA A 196 -2.00 11.74 15.35
CA ALA A 196 -2.89 12.71 16.01
C ALA A 196 -2.28 13.31 17.30
N GLY A 197 -0.96 13.55 17.29
CA GLY A 197 -0.21 14.12 18.41
C GLY A 197 0.04 15.62 18.23
N LYS A 198 -0.83 16.43 18.86
CA LYS A 198 -0.74 17.89 19.08
C LYS A 198 -0.80 18.78 17.84
N ARG A 199 -2.02 19.18 17.47
CA ARG A 199 -2.26 20.56 16.99
C ARG A 199 -1.59 21.52 17.96
N ARG A 200 -0.55 22.21 17.50
CA ARG A 200 0.12 23.27 18.24
C ARG A 200 -0.95 24.33 18.56
N ALA A 201 -1.26 24.53 19.84
CA ALA A 201 -2.15 25.61 20.24
C ALA A 201 -1.62 26.93 19.68
N PRO A 202 -2.48 27.78 19.09
CA PRO A 202 -2.03 29.08 18.58
C PRO A 202 -1.40 29.86 19.74
N ARG A 203 -0.20 30.38 19.46
CA ARG A 203 0.58 31.16 20.41
C ARG A 203 -0.26 32.37 20.83
N PRO A 204 -0.53 32.60 22.13
CA PRO A 204 -1.24 33.80 22.54
C PRO A 204 -0.40 35.01 22.12
N THR A 205 -1.00 35.88 21.31
CA THR A 205 -0.45 37.18 20.95
C THR A 205 -0.35 38.01 22.22
N SER A 206 0.87 38.42 22.57
CA SER A 206 1.08 39.35 23.68
C SER A 206 0.34 40.67 23.39
N PRO A 207 -0.36 41.25 24.36
CA PRO A 207 -1.04 42.53 24.16
C PRO A 207 0.00 43.63 23.95
N THR A 208 -0.17 44.40 22.87
CA THR A 208 0.57 45.62 22.58
C THR A 208 0.34 46.62 23.69
N VAL A 209 1.37 46.93 24.47
CA VAL A 209 1.35 48.01 25.46
C VAL A 209 1.34 49.36 24.73
N PRO A 210 0.41 50.29 25.02
CA PRO A 210 0.43 51.61 24.41
C PRO A 210 1.64 52.41 24.89
N ARG A 211 2.43 52.91 23.95
CA ARG A 211 3.57 53.78 24.19
C ARG A 211 3.06 55.17 24.61
N ILE A 212 3.15 55.49 25.90
CA ILE A 212 2.88 56.84 26.42
C ILE A 212 3.93 57.80 25.86
N SER A 213 3.49 58.76 25.04
CA SER A 213 4.29 59.88 24.58
C SER A 213 4.39 60.95 25.68
N ARG A 214 5.62 61.26 26.12
CA ARG A 214 5.90 62.43 26.97
C ARG A 214 5.74 63.71 26.14
N PRO A 215 5.17 64.79 26.71
CA PRO A 215 5.09 66.07 26.02
C PRO A 215 6.47 66.74 25.99
N ARG A 216 6.86 67.26 24.81
CA ARG A 216 8.02 68.14 24.68
C ARG A 216 7.67 69.51 25.27
N GLY A 217 8.38 69.87 26.34
CA GLY A 217 8.35 71.20 26.92
C GLY A 217 8.80 72.26 25.91
N SER A 218 8.08 73.37 25.93
CA SER A 218 8.39 74.62 25.26
C SER A 218 9.76 75.16 25.70
N ARG A 219 10.55 75.64 24.74
CA ARG A 219 11.60 76.62 25.02
C ARG A 219 11.34 77.87 24.19
N SER A 220 11.11 78.94 24.93
CA SER A 220 11.05 80.33 24.49
C SER A 220 12.43 80.83 24.07
N ALA A 221 12.41 81.83 23.20
CA ALA A 221 13.52 82.56 22.60
C ALA A 221 14.40 83.33 23.59
N ALA A 222 15.66 83.57 23.19
CA ALA A 222 16.41 84.81 23.45
C ALA A 222 17.66 84.92 22.55
N HIS A 223 17.76 86.09 21.90
CA HIS A 223 18.90 86.73 21.20
C HIS A 223 19.30 86.25 19.81
#